data_AF-A0A3D3BTP3-F1
#
_entry.id   AF-A0A3D3BTP3-F1
#
_cell.length_a   1.000
_cell.length_b   1.000
_cell.length_c   1.000
_cell.angle_alpha   90.00
_cell.angle_beta   90.00
_cell.angle_gamma   90.00
#
_symmetry.space_group_name_H-M   'P 1'
#
loop_
_entity.id
_entity.type
_entity.pdbx_description
1 polymer ?
#
loop_
_entity_poly.entity_id
_entity_poly.type
_entity_poly.pdbx_seq_one_letter_code
_entity_poly.pdbx_strand_id
1 'polypeptide(L)' 'MGQGADAEAVTYIQIRCEGQRYSGVAISKDIIASSLNAFMGAASQLLSEQSVAA' A
#
# COMPACT_ATOMS: atom_id res chain seq x y z
N MET A 1 -13.91 6.72 -8.28
CA MET A 1 -13.52 7.95 -7.57
C MET A 1 -14.72 8.90 -7.57
N GLY A 2 -15.28 9.19 -6.40
CA GLY A 2 -16.43 10.09 -6.22
C GLY A 2 -16.06 11.58 -6.24
N GLN A 3 -17.06 12.44 -6.04
CA GLN A 3 -16.90 13.90 -5.94
C GLN A 3 -17.41 14.39 -4.57
N GLY A 4 -16.78 15.43 -4.02
CA GLY A 4 -17.20 16.06 -2.76
C GLY A 4 -16.83 15.24 -1.52
N ALA A 5 -17.63 15.35 -0.45
CA ALA A 5 -17.36 14.72 0.84
C ALA A 5 -17.33 13.17 0.82
N ASP A 6 -17.82 12.56 -0.25
CA ASP A 6 -17.80 11.11 -0.48
C ASP A 6 -16.67 10.67 -1.43
N ALA A 7 -15.72 11.55 -1.74
CA ALA A 7 -14.56 11.19 -2.53
C ALA A 7 -13.73 10.10 -1.82
N GLU A 8 -13.31 9.10 -2.59
CA GLU A 8 -12.40 8.06 -2.12
C GLU A 8 -10.98 8.41 -2.54
N ALA A 9 -10.06 8.31 -1.58
CA ALA A 9 -8.64 8.37 -1.80
C ALA A 9 -8.12 6.99 -2.23
N VAL A 10 -7.55 6.93 -3.43
CA VAL A 10 -6.78 5.78 -3.90
C VAL A 10 -5.30 6.09 -3.72
N THR A 11 -4.61 5.28 -2.93
CA THR A 11 -3.18 5.46 -2.66
C THR A 11 -2.39 4.30 -3.23
N TYR A 12 -1.30 4.64 -3.93
CA TYR A 12 -0.33 3.69 -4.46
C TYR A 12 1.01 3.93 -3.75
N ILE A 13 1.57 2.90 -3.14
CA ILE A 13 2.88 2.96 -2.49
C ILE A 13 3.79 1.90 -3.08
N GLN A 14 5.02 2.32 -3.40
CA GLN A 14 6.07 1.42 -3.85
C GLN A 14 7.26 1.50 -2.91
N ILE A 15 7.61 0.38 -2.30
CA ILE A 15 8.80 0.24 -1.45
C ILE A 15 9.90 -0.42 -2.28
N ARG A 16 11.13 0.07 -2.15
CA ARG A 16 12.31 -0.54 -2.77
C ARG A 16 13.19 -1.11 -1.65
N CYS A 17 13.47 -2.40 -1.70
CA CYS A 17 14.37 -3.08 -0.77
C CYS A 17 15.24 -4.05 -1.57
N GLU A 18 16.56 -4.05 -1.34
CA GLU A 18 17.52 -4.98 -1.96
C GLU A 18 17.39 -5.12 -3.50
N GLY A 19 17.06 -4.02 -4.19
CA GLY A 19 16.87 -4.03 -5.64
C GLY A 19 15.50 -4.56 -6.11
N GLN A 20 14.71 -5.14 -5.22
CA GLN A 20 13.34 -5.56 -5.45
C GLN A 20 12.34 -4.43 -5.13
N ARG A 21 11.16 -4.50 -5.73
CA ARG A 21 10.09 -3.52 -5.59
C ARG A 21 8.82 -4.20 -5.11
N TYR A 22 8.23 -3.61 -4.09
CA TYR A 22 7.00 -4.06 -3.45
C TYR A 22 5.95 -3.00 -3.61
N SER A 23 4.73 -3.41 -3.96
CA SER A 23 3.67 -2.46 -4.28
C SER A 23 2.44 -2.76 -3.45
N GLY A 24 1.81 -1.70 -2.98
CA GLY A 24 0.53 -1.78 -2.30
C GLY A 24 -0.40 -0.70 -2.82
N VAL A 25 -1.68 -1.05 -2.89
CA VAL A 25 -2.77 -0.17 -3.30
C VAL A 25 -3.87 -0.25 -2.26
N ALA A 26 -4.46 0.89 -1.92
CA ALA A 26 -5.62 0.91 -1.05
C ALA A 26 -6.59 2.02 -1.45
N ILE A 27 -7.86 1.80 -1.10
CA ILE A 27 -8.95 2.72 -1.33
C ILE A 27 -9.62 2.98 0.02
N SER A 28 -9.78 4.25 0.38
CA SER A 28 -10.50 4.65 1.59
C SER A 28 -11.02 6.07 1.44
N LYS A 29 -12.12 6.43 2.11
CA LYS A 29 -12.57 7.82 2.23
C LYS A 29 -11.62 8.68 3.08
N ASP A 30 -10.82 8.04 3.92
CA ASP A 30 -9.77 8.68 4.71
C ASP A 30 -8.40 8.45 4.04
N ILE A 31 -7.74 9.55 3.64
CA ILE A 31 -6.42 9.52 2.99
C ILE A 31 -5.33 8.94 3.89
N ILE A 32 -5.40 9.14 5.21
CA ILE A 32 -4.43 8.59 6.17
C ILE A 32 -4.61 7.07 6.23
N ALA A 33 -5.86 6.60 6.33
CA ALA A 33 -6.14 5.17 6.30
C ALA A 33 -5.76 4.53 4.95
N SER A 34 -6.05 5.21 3.83
CA SER A 34 -5.64 4.77 2.48
C SER A 34 -4.12 4.61 2.39
N SER A 35 -3.37 5.59 2.89
CA SER A 35 -1.90 5.57 2.88
C SER A 35 -1.32 4.45 3.73
N LEU A 36 -1.81 4.28 4.96
CA LEU A 36 -1.35 3.21 5.85
C LEU A 36 -1.66 1.83 5.29
N ASN A 37 -2.85 1.64 4.71
CA ASN A 37 -3.22 0.36 4.11
C ASN A 37 -2.38 0.02 2.87
N ALA A 38 -2.13 1.01 1.99
CA ALA A 38 -1.25 0.81 0.83
C ALA A 38 0.19 0.47 1.27
N PHE A 39 0.70 1.13 2.32
CA PHE A 39 2.02 0.83 2.87
C PHE A 39 2.08 -0.57 3.48
N MET A 40 1.09 -0.94 4.30
CA MET A 40 0.98 -2.27 4.89
C MET A 40 0.93 -3.36 3.82
N GLY A 41 0.22 -3.14 2.70
CA GLY A 41 0.19 -4.08 1.58
C GLY A 41 1.58 -4.32 0.98
N ALA A 42 2.32 -3.25 0.70
CA ALA A 42 3.70 -3.36 0.20
C ALA A 42 4.65 -4.01 1.23
N ALA A 43 4.51 -3.67 2.52
CA ALA A 43 5.33 -4.21 3.59
C ALA A 43 5.04 -5.71 3.84
N SER A 44 3.78 -6.13 3.81
CA SER A 44 3.39 -7.54 3.93
C SER A 44 3.98 -8.37 2.79
N GLN A 45 3.97 -7.85 1.55
CA GLN A 45 4.62 -8.52 0.42
C GLN A 45 6.13 -8.73 0.68
N LEU A 46 6.81 -7.69 1.15
CA LEU A 46 8.23 -7.74 1.50
C LEU A 46 8.55 -8.73 2.63
N LEU A 47 7.71 -8.78 3.67
CA LEU A 47 7.91 -9.70 4.79
C LEU A 47 7.62 -11.16 4.39
N SER A 48 6.59 -11.39 3.57
CA SER A 48 6.28 -12.73 3.06
C SER A 48 7.42 -13.28 2.21
N GLU A 49 8.01 -12.48 1.31
CA GLU A 49 9.17 -12.93 0.52
C GLU A 49 10.40 -13.24 1.39
N GLN A 50 10.69 -12.43 2.41
CA GLN A 50 11.78 -12.71 3.35
C GLN A 50 11.54 -14.00 4.16
N SER A 51 10.30 -14.28 4.55
CA SER A 51 9.96 -15.52 5.26
C SER A 51 10.05 -16.79 4.41
N VAL A 52 9.91 -16.67 3.08
CA VAL A 52 10.08 -17.80 2.14
C VAL A 52 11.56 -18.05 1.81
N ALA A 53 12.42 -17.03 1.97
CA ALA A 53 13.85 -17.11 1.71
C ALA A 53 14.70 -17.60 2.91
N ALA A 54 14.11 -17.75 4.09
CA ALA A 54 14.74 -18.22 5.33
C ALA A 54 14.46 -19.71 5.58
#